data_AF-A0A812TV51-F1
#
_entry.id   AF-A0A812TV51-F1
#
_cell.length_a   1.000
_cell.length_b   1.000
_cell.length_c   1.000
_cell.angle_alpha   90.00
_cell.angle_beta   90.00
_cell.angle_gamma   90.00
#
_symmetry.space_group_name_H-M   'P 1'
#
loop_
_entity.id
_entity.type
_entity.pdbx_description
1 polymer ?
#
loop_
_entity_poly.entity_id
_entity_poly.type
_entity_poly.pdbx_seq_one_letter_code
_entity_poly.pdbx_strand_id
1 'polypeptide(L)'
;VELAKQNVACIVLAAGQPEEELARQDVEKVQQFEEQGLMKILDGPVPFCDLFPQVDAAILHGGLGVTSEALKAGIPVITSGILLMDQRFWAARLYEKKCGSKAIPVDALAKDISTSGPPVWVGS
;
A
#
# COMPACT_ATOMS: atom_id res chain seq x y z
N VAL A 1 14.87 -24.55 -6.82
CA VAL A 1 13.41 -24.29 -6.80
C VAL A 1 13.21 -23.05 -7.63
N GLU A 2 12.61 -23.19 -8.80
CA GLU A 2 12.30 -22.06 -9.68
C GLU A 2 11.27 -21.20 -8.95
N LEU A 3 11.69 -20.04 -8.44
CA LEU A 3 10.78 -19.07 -7.87
C LEU A 3 9.95 -18.56 -9.04
N ALA A 4 8.71 -19.05 -9.13
CA ALA A 4 7.71 -18.49 -10.03
C ALA A 4 7.79 -16.97 -9.90
N LYS A 5 7.82 -16.25 -11.02
CA LYS A 5 7.67 -14.79 -11.05
C LYS A 5 6.43 -14.46 -10.22
N GLN A 6 6.62 -14.10 -8.96
CA GLN A 6 5.52 -13.63 -8.13
C GLN A 6 5.14 -12.29 -8.74
N ASN A 7 4.05 -12.29 -9.50
CA ASN A 7 3.43 -11.05 -9.92
C ASN A 7 2.96 -10.38 -8.63
N VAL A 8 3.70 -9.38 -8.17
CA VAL A 8 3.30 -8.55 -7.04
C VAL A 8 2.03 -7.83 -7.48
N ALA A 9 0.88 -8.32 -7.01
CA ALA A 9 -0.41 -7.70 -7.26
C ALA A 9 -0.66 -6.64 -6.18
N CYS A 10 -0.93 -5.41 -6.58
CA CYS A 10 -1.28 -4.33 -5.66
C CYS A 10 -2.80 -4.28 -5.47
N ILE A 11 -3.27 -4.48 -4.23
CA ILE A 11 -4.68 -4.24 -3.90
C ILE A 11 -4.84 -2.78 -3.47
N VAL A 12 -5.66 -2.04 -4.21
CA VAL A 12 -5.98 -0.63 -3.93
C VAL A 12 -7.38 -0.56 -3.34
N LEU A 13 -7.47 -0.10 -2.08
CA LEU A 13 -8.74 0.21 -1.44
C LEU A 13 -9.11 1.67 -1.70
N ALA A 14 -10.11 1.92 -2.54
CA ALA A 14 -10.54 3.25 -2.95
C ALA A 14 -11.92 3.62 -2.38
N ALA A 15 -12.23 3.20 -1.15
CA ALA A 15 -13.54 3.44 -0.56
C ALA A 15 -13.76 4.94 -0.22
N GLY A 16 -14.84 5.52 -0.76
CA GLY A 16 -15.44 6.75 -0.24
C GLY A 16 -14.79 8.08 -0.63
N GLN A 17 -13.87 8.10 -1.61
CA GLN A 17 -13.50 9.35 -2.27
C GLN A 17 -14.53 9.60 -3.39
N PRO A 18 -15.11 10.81 -3.51
CA PRO A 18 -15.82 11.16 -4.74
C PRO A 18 -14.84 10.98 -5.91
N GLU A 19 -15.31 10.49 -7.06
CA GLU A 19 -14.52 10.47 -8.29
C GLU A 19 -14.08 11.91 -8.57
N GLU A 20 -12.87 12.29 -8.16
CA GLU A 20 -12.16 13.36 -8.85
C GLU A 20 -12.00 12.87 -10.29
N GLU A 21 -12.25 13.76 -11.25
CA GLU A 21 -12.20 13.42 -12.67
C GLU A 21 -10.74 13.09 -13.04
N LEU A 22 -10.41 11.80 -12.94
CA LEU A 22 -9.09 11.27 -13.27
C LEU A 22 -8.82 11.51 -14.76
N ALA A 23 -7.56 11.81 -15.11
CA ALA A 23 -7.19 11.92 -16.50
C ALA A 23 -7.45 10.57 -17.20
N ARG A 24 -8.01 10.62 -18.42
CA ARG A 24 -8.33 9.43 -19.22
C ARG A 24 -7.15 8.44 -19.34
N GLN A 25 -5.94 8.97 -19.45
CA GLN A 25 -4.71 8.17 -19.52
C GLN A 25 -4.44 7.38 -18.24
N ASP A 26 -4.76 7.95 -17.07
CA ASP A 26 -4.61 7.27 -15.78
C ASP A 26 -5.65 6.15 -15.64
N VAL A 27 -6.88 6.39 -16.09
CA VAL A 27 -7.96 5.38 -16.11
C VAL A 27 -7.59 4.20 -17.01
N GLU A 28 -7.15 4.46 -18.24
CA GLU A 28 -6.74 3.42 -19.20
C GLU A 28 -5.56 2.59 -18.65
N LYS A 29 -4.61 3.23 -17.96
CA LYS A 29 -3.45 2.57 -17.36
C LYS A 29 -3.85 1.68 -16.17
N VAL A 30 -4.76 2.16 -15.32
CA VAL A 30 -5.32 1.38 -14.21
C VAL A 30 -6.04 0.14 -14.74
N GLN A 31 -6.89 0.28 -15.76
CA GLN A 31 -7.58 -0.85 -16.40
C GLN A 31 -6.59 -1.88 -16.95
N GLN A 32 -5.54 -1.44 -17.65
CA GLN A 32 -4.50 -2.34 -18.14
C GLN A 32 -3.79 -3.10 -17.01
N PHE A 33 -3.53 -2.46 -15.86
CA PHE A 33 -2.93 -3.14 -14.71
C PHE A 33 -3.88 -4.14 -14.05
N GLU A 34 -5.19 -3.87 -14.02
CA GLU A 34 -6.17 -4.84 -13.57
C GLU A 34 -6.28 -6.04 -14.51
N GLU A 35 -6.31 -5.83 -15.83
CA GLU A 35 -6.34 -6.90 -16.84
C GLU A 35 -5.09 -7.80 -16.78
N GLN A 36 -3.94 -7.21 -16.45
CA GLN A 36 -2.67 -7.93 -16.29
C GLN A 36 -2.53 -8.63 -14.93
N GLY A 37 -3.50 -8.46 -14.03
CA GLY A 37 -3.44 -8.99 -12.67
C GLY A 37 -2.37 -8.35 -11.79
N LEU A 38 -1.91 -7.15 -12.14
CA LEU A 38 -0.92 -6.36 -11.38
C LEU A 38 -1.57 -5.42 -10.37
N MET A 39 -2.85 -5.10 -10.57
CA MET A 39 -3.63 -4.25 -9.68
C MET A 39 -5.01 -4.86 -9.47
N LYS A 40 -5.60 -4.64 -8.30
CA LYS A 40 -7.02 -4.91 -8.06
C LYS A 40 -7.62 -3.76 -7.29
N ILE A 41 -8.65 -3.12 -7.83
CA ILE A 41 -9.41 -2.09 -7.14
C ILE A 41 -10.57 -2.72 -6.40
N LEU A 42 -10.73 -2.31 -5.14
CA LEU A 42 -11.91 -2.61 -4.32
C LEU A 42 -12.59 -1.27 -4.03
N ASP A 43 -13.78 -1.11 -4.61
CA ASP A 43 -14.61 0.10 -4.62
C ASP A 43 -15.63 0.14 -3.47
N GLY A 44 -15.67 -0.92 -2.65
CA GLY A 44 -16.53 -1.05 -1.49
C GLY A 44 -15.78 -1.22 -0.17
N PRO A 45 -16.50 -1.13 0.97
CA PRO A 45 -15.94 -1.46 2.27
C PRO A 45 -15.54 -2.94 2.31
N VAL A 46 -14.32 -3.22 2.75
CA VAL A 46 -13.79 -4.57 2.92
C VAL A 46 -13.29 -4.75 4.36
N PRO A 47 -13.74 -5.78 5.09
CA PRO A 47 -13.24 -6.05 6.44
C PRO A 47 -11.75 -6.39 6.43
N PHE A 48 -10.98 -5.77 7.33
CA PHE A 48 -9.54 -6.03 7.45
C PHE A 48 -9.23 -7.49 7.84
N CYS A 49 -10.10 -8.14 8.61
CA CYS A 49 -9.94 -9.55 8.98
C CYS A 49 -9.96 -10.49 7.78
N ASP A 50 -10.67 -10.13 6.71
CA ASP A 50 -10.75 -10.92 5.49
C ASP A 50 -9.61 -10.58 4.54
N LEU A 51 -9.18 -9.31 4.52
CA LEU A 51 -8.17 -8.81 3.59
C LEU A 51 -6.72 -9.07 4.05
N PHE A 52 -6.38 -8.73 5.30
CA PHE A 52 -4.99 -8.76 5.76
C PHE A 52 -4.32 -10.14 5.72
N PRO A 53 -5.03 -11.27 5.93
CA PRO A 53 -4.44 -12.60 5.72
C PRO A 53 -4.02 -12.90 4.28
N GLN A 54 -4.47 -12.09 3.30
CA GLN A 54 -4.22 -12.31 1.87
C GLN A 54 -3.12 -11.39 1.31
N VAL A 55 -2.47 -10.56 2.13
CA VAL A 55 -1.43 -9.63 1.68
C VAL A 55 -0.13 -9.81 2.45
N ASP A 56 1.01 -9.60 1.78
CA ASP A 56 2.34 -9.73 2.39
C ASP A 56 2.77 -8.46 3.16
N ALA A 57 2.21 -7.29 2.82
CA ALA A 57 2.49 -6.02 3.45
C ALA A 57 1.37 -5.00 3.18
N ALA A 58 1.33 -3.91 3.93
CA ALA A 58 0.38 -2.82 3.74
C ALA A 58 1.05 -1.44 3.63
N ILE A 59 0.55 -0.61 2.72
CA ILE A 59 0.82 0.84 2.68
C ILE A 59 -0.44 1.55 3.20
N LEU A 60 -0.33 2.34 4.26
CA LEU A 60 -1.48 3.01 4.89
C LEU A 60 -1.14 4.41 5.39
N HIS A 61 -2.16 5.25 5.59
CA HIS A 61 -1.99 6.64 6.04
C HIS A 61 -1.57 6.79 7.51
N GLY A 62 -1.67 5.73 8.32
CA GLY A 62 -1.21 5.73 9.71
C GLY A 62 -2.28 6.02 10.75
N GLY A 63 -3.57 6.02 10.41
CA GLY A 63 -4.64 6.18 11.39
C GLY A 63 -4.63 5.04 12.43
N LEU A 64 -5.04 5.34 13.66
CA LEU A 64 -5.05 4.38 14.79
C LEU A 64 -5.74 3.05 14.44
N GLY A 65 -6.93 3.12 13.84
CA GLY A 65 -7.77 1.94 13.57
C GLY A 65 -7.08 0.95 12.63
N VAL A 66 -6.73 1.41 11.42
CA VAL A 66 -6.07 0.55 10.42
C VAL A 66 -4.69 0.07 10.88
N THR A 67 -3.95 0.90 11.61
CA THR A 67 -2.63 0.52 12.14
C THR A 67 -2.74 -0.58 13.20
N SER A 68 -3.73 -0.50 14.09
CA SER A 68 -4.01 -1.54 15.09
C SER A 68 -4.37 -2.87 14.44
N GLU A 69 -5.23 -2.84 13.41
CA GLU A 69 -5.61 -4.06 12.69
C GLU A 69 -4.43 -4.68 11.93
N ALA A 70 -3.57 -3.87 11.32
CA ALA A 70 -2.37 -4.37 10.63
C ALA A 70 -1.37 -5.01 11.61
N LEU A 71 -1.19 -4.39 12.79
CA LEU A 71 -0.37 -4.96 13.87
C LEU A 71 -0.93 -6.29 14.38
N LYS A 72 -2.26 -6.40 14.55
CA LYS A 72 -2.92 -7.66 14.94
C LYS A 72 -2.75 -8.76 13.90
N ALA A 73 -2.80 -8.39 12.61
CA ALA A 73 -2.60 -9.32 11.50
C ALA A 73 -1.12 -9.74 11.35
N GLY A 74 -0.18 -9.04 11.99
CA GLY A 74 1.24 -9.37 11.94
C GLY A 74 1.90 -9.05 10.59
N ILE A 75 1.29 -8.18 9.78
CA ILE A 75 1.84 -7.78 8.48
C ILE A 75 2.76 -6.56 8.61
N PRO A 76 3.87 -6.49 7.86
CA PRO A 76 4.69 -5.29 7.74
C PRO A 76 3.90 -4.10 7.20
N VAL A 77 4.15 -2.91 7.76
CA VAL A 77 3.46 -1.67 7.38
C VAL A 77 4.44 -0.59 6.91
N ILE A 78 4.12 0.04 5.78
CA ILE A 78 4.71 1.30 5.33
C ILE A 78 3.68 2.40 5.58
N THR A 79 4.01 3.37 6.42
CA THR A 79 3.13 4.52 6.66
C THR A 79 3.44 5.65 5.67
N SER A 80 2.46 6.06 4.86
CA SER A 80 2.61 7.13 3.87
C SER A 80 1.34 7.94 3.69
N GLY A 81 1.48 9.24 3.41
CA GLY A 81 0.37 10.18 3.31
C GLY A 81 0.81 11.61 3.64
N ILE A 82 -0.14 12.43 4.09
CA ILE A 82 0.15 13.80 4.60
C ILE A 82 0.86 13.74 5.96
N LEU A 83 0.72 12.64 6.70
CA LEU A 83 1.34 12.38 8.00
C LEU A 83 1.03 13.50 9.00
N LEU A 84 -0.22 13.60 9.44
CA LEU A 84 -0.68 14.57 10.44
C LEU A 84 -0.92 13.90 11.79
N MET A 85 -0.62 14.62 12.88
CA MET A 85 -1.00 14.26 14.26
C MET A 85 -0.76 12.78 14.62
N ASP A 86 -1.83 12.01 14.78
CA ASP A 86 -1.81 10.61 15.19
C ASP A 86 -1.09 9.71 14.17
N GLN A 87 -1.13 10.05 12.88
CA GLN A 87 -0.43 9.32 11.83
C GLN A 87 1.09 9.27 12.06
N ARG A 88 1.70 10.38 12.52
CA ARG A 88 3.12 10.42 12.85
C ARG A 88 3.43 9.58 14.09
N PHE A 89 2.57 9.65 15.09
CA PHE A 89 2.73 8.88 16.33
C PHE A 89 2.71 7.38 16.05
N TRP A 90 1.70 6.89 15.31
CA TRP A 90 1.57 5.46 15.00
C TRP A 90 2.68 4.97 14.07
N ALA A 91 3.10 5.78 13.09
CA ALA A 91 4.25 5.44 12.25
C ALA A 91 5.54 5.30 13.07
N ALA A 92 5.77 6.18 14.05
CA ALA A 92 6.91 6.07 14.94
C ALA A 92 6.85 4.77 15.76
N ARG A 93 5.66 4.39 16.24
CA ARG A 93 5.47 3.12 16.98
C ARG A 93 5.73 1.89 16.11
N LEU A 94 5.24 1.88 14.88
CA LEU A 94 5.53 0.80 13.92
C LEU A 94 7.04 0.63 13.71
N TYR A 95 7.75 1.75 13.50
CA TYR A 95 9.19 1.74 13.29
C TYR A 95 9.95 1.28 14.55
N GLU A 96 9.63 1.83 15.71
CA GLU A 96 10.22 1.45 17.00
C GLU A 96 10.06 -0.04 17.31
N LYS A 97 8.91 -0.62 16.91
CA LYS A 97 8.59 -2.04 17.12
C LYS A 97 9.08 -2.95 15.99
N LYS A 98 9.75 -2.40 14.97
CA LYS A 98 10.21 -3.13 13.78
C LYS A 98 9.08 -3.84 13.03
N CYS A 99 7.88 -3.29 13.10
CA CYS A 99 6.70 -3.76 12.35
C CYS A 99 6.55 -3.01 11.01
N GLY A 100 7.50 -2.14 10.65
CA GLY A 100 7.39 -1.29 9.48
C GLY A 100 8.61 -0.40 9.24
N SER A 101 8.57 0.33 8.13
CA SER A 101 9.59 1.34 7.79
C SER A 101 9.34 2.65 8.55
N LYS A 102 10.29 3.60 8.45
CA LYS A 102 10.02 4.99 8.85
C LYS A 102 8.92 5.56 7.95
N ALA A 103 8.08 6.44 8.51
CA ALA A 103 7.05 7.13 7.74
C ALA A 103 7.67 7.85 6.53
N ILE A 104 7.06 7.69 5.36
CA ILE A 104 7.49 8.34 4.12
C ILE A 104 6.35 9.27 3.67
N PRO A 105 6.54 10.59 3.61
CA PRO A 105 5.55 11.49 3.02
C PRO A 105 5.17 11.05 1.60
N VAL A 106 3.91 11.23 1.20
CA VAL A 106 3.40 10.71 -0.09
C VAL A 106 4.18 11.24 -1.30
N ASP A 107 4.63 12.49 -1.26
CA ASP A 107 5.43 13.12 -2.31
C ASP A 107 6.85 12.54 -2.38
N ALA A 108 7.43 12.18 -1.24
CA ALA A 108 8.71 11.48 -1.18
C ALA A 108 8.56 10.04 -1.70
N LEU A 109 7.49 9.34 -1.33
CA LEU A 109 7.22 7.98 -1.80
C LEU A 109 7.02 7.96 -3.32
N ALA A 110 6.23 8.90 -3.86
CA ALA A 110 5.99 9.02 -5.30
C ALA A 110 7.29 9.26 -6.10
N LYS A 111 8.21 10.08 -5.55
CA LYS A 111 9.53 10.29 -6.17
C LYS A 111 10.38 9.03 -6.15
N ASP A 112 10.38 8.29 -5.05
CA ASP A 112 11.16 7.06 -4.89
C ASP A 112 10.71 5.98 -5.89
N ILE A 113 9.40 5.75 -6.01
CA ILE A 113 8.84 4.73 -6.93
C ILE A 113 8.90 5.15 -8.41
N SER A 114 8.96 6.44 -8.72
CA SER A 114 9.05 6.93 -10.11
C SER A 114 10.49 7.01 -10.64
N THR A 115 11.48 7.12 -9.76
CA THR A 115 12.89 7.26 -10.13
C THR A 115 13.66 5.93 -10.12
N SER A 116 13.10 4.88 -9.53
CA SER A 116 13.77 3.58 -9.34
C SER A 116 13.75 2.67 -10.58
N GLY A 117 13.08 3.05 -11.67
CA GLY A 117 12.83 2.13 -12.79
C GLY A 117 11.98 0.92 -12.34
N PRO A 118 11.74 -0.10 -13.20
CA PRO A 118 11.10 -1.32 -12.74
C PRO A 118 11.94 -1.95 -11.61
N PRO A 119 11.32 -2.46 -10.52
CA PRO A 119 12.07 -3.01 -9.39
C PRO A 119 12.96 -4.16 -9.89
N VAL A 120 14.28 -3.96 -9.77
CA VAL A 120 15.27 -5.02 -9.98
C VAL A 120 15.41 -5.78 -8.66
N TRP A 121 14.70 -6.90 -8.55
CA TRP A 121 14.81 -7.79 -7.39
C TRP A 121 16.18 -8.47 -7.40
N VAL A 122 17.10 -8.00 -6.53
CA VAL A 122 18.38 -8.67 -6.28
C VAL A 122 18.18 -9.57 -5.07
N GLY A 123 17.87 -10.84 -5.31
CA GLY A 123 17.62 -11.83 -4.24
C GLY A 123 18.86 -12.07 -3.37
N SER A 124 18.63 -12.30 -2.08
CA SER A 124 19.60 -12.89 -1.11
C SER A 124 19.35 -14.38 -0.98
#